data_AF-A0A3B9NAL5-F1
#
_entry.id   AF-A0A3B9NAL5-F1
#
_cell.length_a   1.000
_cell.length_b   1.000
_cell.length_c   1.000
_cell.angle_alpha   90.00
_cell.angle_beta   90.00
_cell.angle_gamma   90.00
#
_symmetry.space_group_name_H-M   'P 1'
#
loop_
_entity.id
_entity.type
_entity.pdbx_description
1 polymer ?
#
loop_
_entity_poly.entity_id
_entity_poly.type
_entity_poly.pdbx_seq_one_letter_code
_entity_poly.pdbx_strand_id
1 'polypeptide(L)'
;MRDMVFKALECIKENPEYICKYLTPNDTGENGSHQSGIYINKADGRLLFTKSFKKGENVHSDIIIRWFDTNFENHCKFIYYGKGRRKDEFRITCLNRKLRSKDFFLLVKVEGEFIGFIFDNSQAAVFLTKMRDIHTA
;
A
#
# COMPACT_ATOMS: atom_id res chain seq x y z
N MET A 1 -9.62 14.62 11.26
CA MET A 1 -10.40 14.22 10.05
C MET A 1 -9.96 14.97 8.78
N ARG A 2 -9.98 16.33 8.75
CA ARG A 2 -9.42 17.14 7.63
C ARG A 2 -7.89 17.08 7.52
N ASP A 3 -7.22 16.88 8.66
CA ASP A 3 -5.76 16.84 8.75
C ASP A 3 -5.13 15.65 7.99
N MET A 4 -5.72 14.46 8.08
CA MET A 4 -5.12 13.25 7.49
C MET A 4 -4.99 13.32 5.95
N VAL A 5 -6.02 13.81 5.25
CA VAL A 5 -5.96 13.94 3.78
C VAL A 5 -4.93 14.99 3.37
N PHE A 6 -4.87 16.12 4.09
CA PHE A 6 -3.89 17.15 3.81
C PHE A 6 -2.46 16.64 4.05
N LYS A 7 -2.22 15.94 5.16
CA LYS A 7 -0.94 15.33 5.50
C LYS A 7 -0.51 14.26 4.51
N ALA A 8 -1.45 13.46 4.00
CA ALA A 8 -1.17 12.52 2.92
C ALA A 8 -0.75 13.24 1.63
N LEU A 9 -1.42 14.34 1.26
CA LEU A 9 -1.07 15.14 0.08
C LEU A 9 0.32 15.80 0.22
N GLU A 10 0.65 16.33 1.40
CA GLU A 10 2.01 16.83 1.69
C GLU A 10 3.04 15.71 1.56
N CYS A 11 2.76 14.55 2.17
CA CYS A 11 3.66 13.40 2.18
C CYS A 11 3.98 12.91 0.76
N ILE A 12 2.98 12.75 -0.12
CA ILE A 12 3.22 12.33 -1.51
C ILE A 12 3.87 13.42 -2.37
N LYS A 13 3.71 14.71 -2.02
CA LYS A 13 4.37 15.82 -2.71
C LYS A 13 5.87 15.81 -2.44
N GLU A 14 6.25 15.51 -1.20
CA GLU A 14 7.66 15.39 -0.80
C GLU A 14 8.27 14.03 -1.19
N ASN A 15 7.43 13.00 -1.33
CA ASN A 15 7.84 11.61 -1.59
C ASN A 15 7.01 11.01 -2.73
N PRO A 16 7.46 11.12 -4.00
CA PRO A 16 6.69 10.72 -5.17
C PRO A 16 6.57 9.20 -5.38
N GLU A 17 7.32 8.41 -4.60
CA GLU A 17 7.23 6.95 -4.62
C GLU A 17 6.10 6.47 -3.69
N TYR A 18 4.89 6.30 -4.24
CA TYR A 18 3.75 5.82 -3.47
C TYR A 18 2.82 4.93 -4.32
N ILE A 19 1.97 4.17 -3.63
CA ILE A 19 0.88 3.39 -4.24
C ILE A 19 -0.42 3.65 -3.49
N CYS A 20 -1.55 3.66 -4.19
CA CYS A 20 -2.84 3.75 -3.56
C CYS A 20 -3.90 2.92 -4.27
N LYS A 21 -4.83 2.33 -3.51
CA LYS A 21 -5.95 1.54 -4.06
C LYS A 21 -7.09 1.41 -3.05
N TYR A 22 -8.30 1.17 -3.57
CA TYR A 22 -9.38 0.61 -2.76
C TYR A 22 -9.10 -0.85 -2.45
N LEU A 23 -9.30 -1.24 -1.19
CA LEU A 23 -9.14 -2.61 -0.73
C LEU A 23 -10.35 -3.46 -1.15
N THR A 24 -10.06 -4.66 -1.64
CA THR A 24 -11.05 -5.68 -1.96
C THR A 24 -11.24 -6.63 -0.77
N PRO A 25 -12.34 -7.42 -0.73
CA PRO A 25 -12.50 -8.45 0.30
C PRO A 25 -11.36 -9.48 0.36
N ASN A 26 -10.64 -9.70 -0.75
CA ASN A 26 -9.46 -10.56 -0.78
C ASN A 26 -8.24 -9.89 -0.11
N ASP A 27 -8.09 -8.58 -0.27
CA ASP A 27 -7.00 -7.83 0.38
C ASP A 27 -7.14 -7.86 1.91
N THR A 28 -8.39 -7.79 2.40
CA THR A 28 -8.71 -7.71 3.84
C THR A 28 -8.98 -9.06 4.50
N GLY A 29 -9.09 -10.14 3.72
CA GLY A 29 -9.36 -11.49 4.23
C GLY A 29 -10.81 -11.72 4.66
N GLU A 30 -11.74 -10.79 4.37
CA GLU A 30 -13.17 -10.92 4.69
C GLU A 30 -13.81 -12.16 4.04
N ASN A 31 -13.29 -12.59 2.89
CA ASN A 31 -13.78 -13.77 2.17
C ASN A 31 -13.29 -15.11 2.75
N GLY A 32 -12.56 -15.11 3.88
CA GLY A 32 -11.97 -16.34 4.46
C GLY A 32 -10.91 -16.99 3.58
N SER A 33 -10.44 -16.29 2.53
CA SER A 33 -9.42 -16.83 1.63
C SER A 33 -8.06 -16.91 2.34
N HIS A 34 -7.29 -17.96 2.07
CA HIS A 34 -5.91 -18.10 2.54
C HIS A 34 -4.95 -17.01 2.00
N GLN A 35 -5.40 -16.17 1.06
CA GLN A 35 -4.60 -15.12 0.42
C GLN A 35 -4.72 -13.77 1.14
N SER A 36 -4.56 -13.75 2.46
CA SER A 36 -4.57 -12.50 3.22
C SER A 36 -3.35 -11.64 2.88
N GLY A 37 -3.58 -10.36 2.55
CA GLY A 37 -2.54 -9.41 2.20
C GLY A 37 -2.89 -8.58 0.97
N ILE A 38 -2.53 -7.30 1.01
CA ILE A 38 -2.89 -6.32 0.00
C ILE A 38 -2.14 -6.64 -1.29
N TYR A 39 -2.89 -6.99 -2.34
CA TYR A 39 -2.37 -7.18 -3.70
C TYR A 39 -1.90 -5.86 -4.28
N ILE A 40 -0.66 -5.85 -4.76
CA ILE A 40 -0.03 -4.76 -5.49
C ILE A 40 0.29 -5.27 -6.89
N ASN A 41 -0.12 -4.51 -7.91
CA ASN A 41 0.20 -4.87 -9.29
C ASN A 41 1.73 -4.76 -9.53
N LYS A 42 2.23 -5.38 -10.60
CA LYS A 42 3.67 -5.46 -10.86
C LYS A 42 4.34 -4.10 -11.09
N ALA A 43 3.66 -3.16 -11.75
CA ALA A 43 4.21 -1.83 -12.01
C ALA A 43 4.35 -1.04 -10.72
N ASP A 44 3.29 -1.02 -9.91
CA ASP A 44 3.28 -0.39 -8.58
C ASP A 44 4.30 -1.03 -7.63
N GLY A 45 4.40 -2.36 -7.65
CA GLY A 45 5.36 -3.09 -6.82
C GLY A 45 6.81 -2.76 -7.18
N ARG A 46 7.12 -2.55 -8.46
CA ARG A 46 8.46 -2.15 -8.93
C ARG A 46 8.90 -0.79 -8.39
N LEU A 47 7.95 0.12 -8.18
CA LEU A 47 8.24 1.45 -7.65
C LEU A 47 8.75 1.37 -6.21
N LEU A 48 8.16 0.49 -5.40
CA LEU A 48 8.41 0.47 -3.95
C LEU A 48 9.33 -0.67 -3.50
N PHE A 49 9.44 -1.75 -4.26
CA PHE A 49 10.20 -2.93 -3.87
C PHE A 49 11.68 -2.77 -4.23
N THR A 50 12.53 -2.59 -3.22
CA THR A 50 13.95 -2.26 -3.38
C THR A 50 14.84 -3.46 -3.69
N LYS A 51 14.41 -4.68 -3.34
CA LYS A 51 15.18 -5.89 -3.62
C LYS A 51 15.06 -6.29 -5.08
N SER A 52 16.15 -6.82 -5.66
CA SER A 52 16.09 -7.46 -6.97
C SER A 52 15.12 -8.63 -6.95
N PHE A 53 14.37 -8.81 -8.03
CA PHE A 53 13.41 -9.90 -8.17
C PHE A 53 13.29 -10.36 -9.61
N LYS A 54 13.01 -11.64 -9.81
CA LYS A 54 12.87 -12.26 -11.13
C LYS A 54 11.67 -13.22 -11.19
N LYS A 55 10.97 -13.23 -12.32
CA LYS A 55 9.93 -14.24 -12.56
C LYS A 55 10.53 -15.64 -12.43
N GLY A 56 9.90 -16.49 -11.61
CA GLY A 56 10.38 -17.83 -11.27
C GLY A 56 10.77 -18.01 -9.80
N GLU A 57 10.98 -16.93 -9.06
CA GLU A 57 11.28 -16.95 -7.62
C GLU A 57 10.23 -16.19 -6.79
N ASN A 58 10.19 -16.51 -5.50
CA ASN A 58 9.52 -15.66 -4.52
C ASN A 58 10.61 -14.87 -3.79
N VAL A 59 10.45 -13.55 -3.72
CA VAL A 59 11.40 -12.67 -3.02
C VAL A 59 10.61 -11.92 -1.96
N HIS A 60 11.13 -11.86 -0.74
CA HIS A 60 10.50 -11.11 0.34
C HIS A 60 11.46 -10.06 0.92
N SER A 61 10.89 -8.93 1.32
CA SER A 61 11.55 -7.92 2.13
C SER A 61 10.75 -7.72 3.41
N ASP A 62 11.46 -7.70 4.52
CA ASP A 62 10.95 -7.12 5.75
C ASP A 62 10.87 -5.61 5.56
N ILE A 63 9.72 -5.04 5.91
CA ILE A 63 9.48 -3.59 5.89
C ILE A 63 8.78 -3.18 7.17
N ILE A 64 8.97 -1.93 7.58
CA ILE A 64 8.21 -1.32 8.67
C ILE A 64 7.25 -0.33 8.02
N ILE A 65 5.97 -0.43 8.40
CA ILE A 65 4.95 0.55 8.02
C ILE A 65 4.55 1.31 9.28
N ARG A 66 4.78 2.62 9.28
CA ARG A 66 4.25 3.54 10.29
C ARG A 66 2.89 4.06 9.85
N TRP A 67 1.85 3.74 10.59
CA TRP A 67 0.48 4.17 10.28
C TRP A 67 0.23 5.58 10.79
N PHE A 68 -0.10 6.48 9.89
CA PHE A 68 -0.26 7.90 10.22
C PHE A 68 -1.39 8.17 11.22
N ASP A 69 -2.49 7.42 11.12
CA ASP A 69 -3.70 7.67 11.91
C ASP A 69 -3.56 7.22 13.37
N THR A 70 -2.72 6.21 13.65
CA THR A 70 -2.52 5.67 15.00
C THR A 70 -1.12 5.87 15.57
N ASN A 71 -0.16 6.33 14.76
CA ASN A 71 1.28 6.36 15.08
C ASN A 71 1.86 5.00 15.50
N PHE A 72 1.22 3.89 15.12
CA PHE A 72 1.74 2.55 15.37
C PHE A 72 2.61 2.09 14.21
N GLU A 73 3.62 1.29 14.53
CA GLU A 73 4.47 0.63 13.56
C GLU A 73 4.17 -0.86 13.51
N ASN A 74 4.13 -1.41 12.30
CA ASN A 74 3.99 -2.84 12.08
C ASN A 74 5.13 -3.37 11.21
N HIS A 75 5.77 -4.44 11.69
CA HIS A 75 6.68 -5.25 10.90
C HIS A 75 5.87 -6.07 9.89
N CYS A 76 5.95 -5.67 8.62
CA CYS A 76 5.22 -6.26 7.53
C CYS A 76 6.18 -7.02 6.59
N LYS A 77 5.60 -7.86 5.72
CA LYS A 77 6.35 -8.52 4.64
C LYS A 77 5.88 -7.95 3.31
N PHE A 78 6.80 -7.38 2.54
CA PHE A 78 6.58 -7.07 1.14
C PHE A 78 7.09 -8.24 0.31
N ILE A 79 6.25 -8.89 -0.48
CA ILE A 79 6.56 -10.16 -1.14
C ILE A 79 6.28 -10.03 -2.63
N TYR A 80 7.28 -10.35 -3.45
CA TYR A 80 7.10 -10.69 -4.85
C TYR A 80 6.81 -12.19 -4.97
N TYR A 81 5.68 -12.54 -5.58
CA TYR A 81 5.32 -13.90 -5.94
C TYR A 81 5.53 -14.12 -7.44
N GLY A 82 6.71 -14.63 -7.80
CA GLY A 82 7.05 -15.05 -9.16
C GLY A 82 7.02 -16.56 -9.37
N LYS A 83 6.96 -17.35 -8.28
CA LYS A 83 6.93 -18.82 -8.35
C LYS A 83 5.54 -19.31 -8.71
N GLY A 84 5.42 -19.92 -9.90
CA GLY A 84 4.17 -20.47 -10.44
C GLY A 84 3.81 -19.89 -11.80
N ARG A 85 3.19 -20.71 -12.66
CA ARG A 85 2.90 -20.34 -14.06
C ARG A 85 2.17 -19.00 -14.18
N ARG A 86 1.14 -18.77 -13.35
CA ARG A 86 0.29 -17.57 -13.40
C ARG A 86 0.66 -16.47 -12.39
N LYS A 87 1.66 -16.69 -11.52
CA LYS A 87 1.99 -15.76 -10.41
C LYS A 87 3.06 -14.75 -10.82
N ASP A 88 2.69 -13.49 -10.93
CA ASP A 88 3.61 -12.38 -11.24
C ASP A 88 3.11 -11.11 -10.56
N GLU A 89 2.99 -11.18 -9.23
CA GLU A 89 2.29 -10.20 -8.40
C GLU A 89 3.09 -9.85 -7.16
N PHE A 90 2.80 -8.69 -6.59
CA PHE A 90 3.32 -8.30 -5.28
C PHE A 90 2.20 -8.34 -4.23
N ARG A 91 2.58 -8.56 -2.98
CA ARG A 91 1.68 -8.43 -1.83
C ARG A 91 2.38 -7.84 -0.62
N ILE A 92 1.62 -7.12 0.19
CA ILE A 92 2.02 -6.73 1.54
C ILE A 92 1.19 -7.54 2.53
N THR A 93 1.86 -8.31 3.38
CA THR A 93 1.26 -9.17 4.40
C THR A 93 1.76 -8.79 5.79
N CYS A 94 1.22 -9.43 6.83
CA CYS A 94 1.58 -9.17 8.23
C CYS A 94 1.30 -7.73 8.68
N LEU A 95 0.25 -7.11 8.10
CA LEU A 95 -0.15 -5.73 8.41
C LEU A 95 -0.56 -5.56 9.89
N ASN A 96 -0.99 -6.65 10.55
CA ASN A 96 -1.42 -6.67 11.97
C ASN A 96 -2.40 -5.54 12.34
N ARG A 97 -3.21 -5.15 11.34
CA ARG A 97 -4.17 -4.07 11.42
C ARG A 97 -5.48 -4.55 10.81
N LYS A 98 -6.60 -4.20 11.46
CA LYS A 98 -7.93 -4.47 10.91
C LYS A 98 -8.18 -3.54 9.73
N LEU A 99 -8.40 -4.13 8.56
CA LEU A 99 -8.76 -3.45 7.32
C LEU A 99 -10.13 -3.95 6.87
N ARG A 100 -10.90 -3.08 6.20
CA ARG A 100 -12.20 -3.43 5.64
C ARG A 100 -12.19 -3.29 4.13
N SER A 101 -13.00 -4.10 3.45
CA SER A 101 -13.26 -3.88 2.04
C SER A 101 -13.78 -2.45 1.82
N LYS A 102 -13.35 -1.83 0.73
CA LYS A 102 -13.59 -0.42 0.36
C LYS A 102 -12.86 0.63 1.20
N ASP A 103 -12.11 0.26 2.24
CA ASP A 103 -11.12 1.20 2.78
C ASP A 103 -10.14 1.58 1.65
N PHE A 104 -9.73 2.85 1.58
CA PHE A 104 -8.75 3.30 0.61
C PHE A 104 -7.37 3.34 1.27
N PHE A 105 -6.47 2.51 0.74
CA PHE A 105 -5.10 2.36 1.22
C PHE A 105 -4.16 3.23 0.41
N LEU A 106 -3.30 3.97 1.09
CA LEU A 106 -2.16 4.69 0.52
C LEU A 106 -0.90 4.28 1.28
N LEU A 107 0.15 3.95 0.55
CA LEU A 107 1.46 3.63 1.08
C LEU A 107 2.50 4.51 0.39
N VAL A 108 3.23 5.28 1.17
CA VAL A 108 4.26 6.22 0.69
C VAL A 108 5.61 5.73 1.19
N LYS A 109 6.60 5.66 0.31
CA LYS A 109 7.97 5.34 0.69
C LYS A 109 8.71 6.62 1.07
N VAL A 110 9.28 6.64 2.27
CA VAL A 110 9.96 7.81 2.85
C VAL A 110 11.31 7.34 3.38
N GLU A 111 12.41 7.82 2.78
CA GLU A 111 13.79 7.51 3.20
C GLU A 111 14.11 6.00 3.39
N GLY A 112 13.45 5.12 2.64
CA GLY A 112 13.62 3.66 2.73
C GLY A 112 12.67 2.96 3.70
N GLU A 113 11.87 3.71 4.43
CA GLU A 113 10.74 3.24 5.24
C GLU A 113 9.40 3.51 4.53
N PHE A 114 8.30 3.19 5.21
CA PHE A 114 6.96 3.40 4.68
C PHE A 114 6.01 4.08 5.67
N ILE A 115 5.24 5.03 5.16
CA ILE A 115 4.11 5.64 5.84
C ILE A 115 2.81 5.11 5.22
N GLY A 116 1.95 4.55 6.06
CA GLY A 116 0.65 4.01 5.67
C GLY A 116 -0.51 4.93 6.06
N PHE A 117 -1.45 5.12 5.15
CA PHE A 117 -2.71 5.82 5.41
C PHE A 117 -3.90 4.93 5.02
N ILE A 118 -4.96 5.01 5.82
CA ILE A 118 -6.24 4.36 5.55
C ILE A 118 -7.33 5.42 5.57
N PHE A 119 -8.03 5.59 4.45
CA PHE A 119 -9.13 6.54 4.31
C PHE A 119 -10.47 5.82 4.25
N ASP A 120 -11.49 6.44 4.84
CA ASP A 120 -12.87 6.14 4.47
C ASP A 120 -13.21 6.70 3.08
N ASN A 121 -14.39 6.37 2.56
CA ASN A 121 -14.83 6.81 1.23
C ASN A 121 -14.88 8.33 1.08
N SER A 122 -15.25 9.07 2.13
CA SER A 122 -15.34 10.53 2.07
C SER A 122 -13.96 11.17 1.97
N GLN A 123 -13.00 10.66 2.73
CA GLN A 123 -11.60 11.08 2.71
C GLN A 123 -10.92 10.70 1.39
N ALA A 124 -11.17 9.50 0.88
CA ALA A 124 -10.66 9.04 -0.39
C ALA A 124 -11.14 9.91 -1.56
N ALA A 125 -12.41 10.31 -1.57
CA ALA A 125 -12.96 11.21 -2.60
C ALA A 125 -12.27 12.58 -2.61
N VAL A 126 -12.00 13.15 -1.42
CA VAL A 126 -11.27 14.42 -1.30
C VAL A 126 -9.81 14.26 -1.74
N PHE A 127 -9.15 13.19 -1.28
CA PHE A 127 -7.76 12.89 -1.65
C PHE A 127 -7.61 12.76 -3.18
N LEU A 128 -8.41 11.91 -3.81
CA LEU A 128 -8.35 11.66 -5.26
C LEU A 128 -8.70 12.90 -6.10
N THR A 129 -9.55 13.78 -5.58
CA THR A 129 -9.84 15.06 -6.25
C THR A 129 -8.62 15.97 -6.22
N LYS A 130 -8.03 16.18 -5.05
CA LYS A 130 -6.87 17.08 -4.89
C LYS A 130 -5.57 16.52 -5.48
N MET A 131 -5.42 15.20 -5.48
CA MET A 131 -4.26 14.52 -6.04
C MET A 131 -4.15 14.73 -7.55
N ARG A 132 -5.28 14.84 -8.26
CA ARG A 132 -5.29 15.15 -9.69
C ARG A 132 -4.67 16.52 -9.96
N ASP A 133 -4.97 17.50 -9.13
CA ASP A 133 -4.45 18.86 -9.24
C ASP A 133 -2.91 18.89 -9.10
N ILE A 134 -2.32 18.00 -8.29
CA ILE A 134 -0.86 17.88 -8.09
C ILE A 134 -0.15 17.37 -9.35
N HIS A 135 -0.77 16.47 -10.13
CA HIS A 135 -0.14 15.87 -11.31
C HIS A 135 -0.36 16.67 -12.60
N THR A 136 -1.18 17.72 -12.54
CA THR A 136 -1.47 18.63 -13.67
C THR A 136 -0.77 19.98 -13.59
N ALA A 137 0.00 20.23 -12.52
CA ALA A 137 0.78 21.45 -12.30
C ALA A 137 2.26 21.21 -12.61
#